data_AF-A0A965CJ37-F1
#
_entry.id   AF-A0A965CJ37-F1
#
_cell.length_a   1.000
_cell.length_b   1.000
_cell.length_c   1.000
_cell.angle_alpha   90.00
_cell.angle_beta   90.00
_cell.angle_gamma   90.00
#
_symmetry.space_group_name_H-M   'P 1'
#
loop_
_entity.id
_entity.type
_entity.pdbx_description
1 polymer ?
#
loop_
_entity_poly.entity_id
_entity_poly.type
_entity_poly.pdbx_seq_one_letter_code
_entity_poly.pdbx_strand_id
1 'polypeptide(L)'
;MTHISELVQEVTRQARRYPRCSREQALVYACEDVAARHAPLRVLGRTEAVEFVAHVCTEEWVDVPHLEFGRHRTRCTGWADRSTHTIGIHTSRPGVGLLLHEISHLVSRADNHDAEFRLVLLRLARRHAGIQHAGLLRSLFAGSGLDTDPVHPL
;
A
#
# COMPACT_ATOMS: atom_id res chain seq x y z
N MET A 1 -13.36 -0.99 22.05
CA MET A 1 -13.17 -0.36 20.72
C MET A 1 -11.96 0.54 20.83
N THR A 2 -10.89 0.27 20.09
CA THR A 2 -9.69 1.14 20.08
C THR A 2 -10.04 2.46 19.41
N HIS A 3 -9.75 3.58 20.06
CA HIS A 3 -10.08 4.88 19.50
C HIS A 3 -9.10 5.23 18.39
N ILE A 4 -9.53 5.90 17.31
CA ILE A 4 -8.65 6.24 16.18
C ILE A 4 -7.40 7.02 16.63
N SER A 5 -7.52 7.84 17.67
CA SER A 5 -6.39 8.57 18.27
C SER A 5 -5.30 7.66 18.84
N GLU A 6 -5.68 6.51 19.41
CA GLU A 6 -4.71 5.53 19.94
C GLU A 6 -3.94 4.86 18.80
N LEU A 7 -4.64 4.55 17.71
CA LEU A 7 -4.02 3.99 16.50
C LEU A 7 -3.09 4.99 15.81
N VAL A 8 -3.45 6.27 15.78
CA VAL A 8 -2.57 7.35 15.26
C VAL A 8 -1.30 7.51 16.10
N GLN A 9 -1.42 7.41 17.43
CA GLN A 9 -0.24 7.38 18.30
C GLN A 9 0.63 6.16 18.02
N GLU A 10 0.01 5.00 17.74
CA GLU A 10 0.73 3.82 17.31
C GLU A 10 1.46 4.02 15.98
N VAL A 11 0.81 4.57 14.95
CA VAL A 11 1.45 4.95 13.69
C VAL A 11 2.68 5.82 13.94
N THR A 12 2.55 6.84 14.78
CA THR A 12 3.65 7.76 15.10
C THR A 12 4.84 7.04 15.75
N ARG A 13 4.57 6.06 16.64
CA ARG A 13 5.63 5.21 17.21
C ARG A 13 6.25 4.30 16.16
N GLN A 14 5.43 3.70 15.30
CA GLN A 14 5.87 2.73 14.30
C GLN A 14 6.67 3.34 13.17
N ALA A 15 6.40 4.59 12.78
CA ALA A 15 7.17 5.31 11.77
C ALA A 15 8.68 5.32 12.06
N ARG A 16 9.07 5.26 13.35
CA ARG A 16 10.48 5.16 13.79
C ARG A 16 11.19 3.88 13.33
N ARG A 17 10.45 2.86 12.91
CA ARG A 17 11.00 1.61 12.35
C ARG A 17 11.54 1.78 10.93
N TYR A 18 11.28 2.93 10.31
CA TYR A 18 11.67 3.27 8.93
C TYR A 18 12.70 4.42 8.89
N PRO A 19 13.87 4.30 9.53
CA PRO A 19 14.82 5.40 9.71
C PRO A 19 15.52 5.87 8.42
N ARG A 20 15.35 5.13 7.31
CA ARG A 20 15.92 5.46 5.99
C ARG A 20 14.89 6.04 5.02
N CYS A 21 13.64 6.16 5.45
CA CYS A 21 12.56 6.71 4.64
C CYS A 21 12.38 8.19 4.93
N SER A 22 11.77 8.93 3.99
CA SER A 22 11.23 10.25 4.31
C SER A 22 10.19 10.13 5.43
N ARG A 23 9.90 11.23 6.13
CA ARG A 23 8.85 11.24 7.16
C ARG A 23 7.50 10.81 6.59
N GLU A 24 7.17 11.26 5.39
CA GLU A 24 5.92 10.91 4.69
C GLU A 24 5.85 9.41 4.41
N GLN A 25 6.87 8.85 3.76
CA GLN A 25 6.96 7.43 3.45
C GLN A 25 6.92 6.56 4.72
N ALA A 26 7.65 6.94 5.77
CA ALA A 26 7.65 6.23 7.05
C ALA A 26 6.27 6.20 7.71
N LEU A 27 5.50 7.29 7.60
CA LEU A 27 4.13 7.35 8.12
C LEU A 27 3.18 6.51 7.26
N VAL A 28 3.33 6.50 5.93
CA VAL A 28 2.50 5.66 5.04
C VAL A 28 2.69 4.19 5.38
N TYR A 29 3.93 3.70 5.45
CA TYR A 29 4.21 2.32 5.86
C TYR A 29 3.66 1.98 7.24
N ALA A 30 3.80 2.89 8.21
CA ALA A 30 3.25 2.70 9.54
C ALA A 30 1.71 2.64 9.55
N CYS A 31 1.03 3.45 8.73
CA CYS A 31 -0.41 3.39 8.55
C CYS A 31 -0.85 2.06 7.94
N GLU A 32 -0.17 1.57 6.92
CA GLU A 32 -0.43 0.27 6.29
C GLU A 32 -0.24 -0.89 7.28
N ASP A 33 0.84 -0.88 8.07
CA ASP A 33 1.12 -1.87 9.11
C ASP A 33 0.07 -1.89 10.24
N VAL A 34 -0.38 -0.71 10.68
CA VAL A 34 -1.44 -0.59 11.69
C VAL A 34 -2.76 -1.05 11.08
N ALA A 35 -3.11 -0.61 9.87
CA ALA A 35 -4.32 -1.05 9.19
C ALA A 35 -4.35 -2.57 8.99
N ALA A 36 -3.26 -3.18 8.55
CA ALA A 36 -3.16 -4.62 8.34
C ALA A 36 -3.27 -5.45 9.63
N ARG A 37 -2.98 -4.88 10.81
CA ARG A 37 -3.17 -5.58 12.09
C ARG A 37 -4.59 -5.49 12.64
N HIS A 38 -5.28 -4.38 12.39
CA HIS A 38 -6.64 -4.15 12.89
C HIS A 38 -7.73 -4.52 11.88
N ALA A 39 -7.42 -4.52 10.59
CA ALA A 39 -8.26 -5.00 9.49
C ALA A 39 -7.40 -5.85 8.53
N PRO A 40 -7.09 -7.11 8.92
CA PRO A 40 -6.17 -7.95 8.17
C PRO A 40 -6.67 -8.28 6.77
N LEU A 41 -5.73 -8.28 5.82
CA LEU A 41 -5.99 -8.69 4.45
C LEU A 41 -5.45 -10.10 4.21
N ARG A 42 -6.00 -10.77 3.19
CA ARG A 42 -5.52 -12.10 2.82
C ARG A 42 -4.06 -12.06 2.34
N VAL A 43 -3.38 -13.16 2.57
CA VAL A 43 -2.06 -13.47 1.99
C VAL A 43 -2.23 -14.46 0.85
N LEU A 44 -1.55 -14.21 -0.26
CA LEU A 44 -1.71 -14.95 -1.49
C LEU A 44 -0.53 -15.89 -1.71
N GLY A 45 -0.76 -17.05 -2.33
CA GLY A 45 0.29 -17.82 -2.98
C GLY A 45 0.80 -17.10 -4.22
N ARG A 46 1.91 -17.58 -4.79
CA ARG A 46 2.53 -16.97 -5.97
C ARG A 46 1.56 -16.86 -7.16
N THR A 47 0.87 -17.95 -7.49
CA THR A 47 -0.10 -17.97 -8.61
C THR A 47 -1.25 -16.99 -8.35
N GLU A 48 -1.82 -17.02 -7.15
CA GLU A 48 -2.90 -16.10 -6.76
C GLU A 48 -2.46 -14.63 -6.81
N ALA A 49 -1.19 -14.33 -6.46
CA ALA A 49 -0.64 -12.99 -6.55
C ALA A 49 -0.51 -12.51 -7.99
N VAL A 50 -0.07 -13.38 -8.91
CA VAL A 50 0.00 -13.08 -10.36
C VAL A 50 -1.40 -12.78 -10.91
N GLU A 51 -2.38 -13.64 -10.61
CA GLU A 51 -3.77 -13.47 -11.04
C GLU A 51 -4.38 -12.19 -10.46
N PHE A 52 -4.12 -11.91 -9.18
CA PHE A 52 -4.59 -10.70 -8.52
C PHE A 52 -4.03 -9.43 -9.16
N VAL A 53 -2.71 -9.37 -9.40
CA VAL A 53 -2.09 -8.21 -10.06
C VAL A 53 -2.65 -8.02 -11.46
N ALA A 54 -2.74 -9.09 -12.26
CA ALA A 54 -3.30 -9.01 -13.61
C ALA A 54 -4.75 -8.49 -13.61
N HIS A 55 -5.57 -8.96 -12.67
CA HIS A 55 -6.94 -8.51 -12.50
C HIS A 55 -7.03 -7.01 -12.16
N VAL A 56 -6.29 -6.55 -11.14
CA VAL A 56 -6.28 -5.13 -10.74
C VAL A 56 -5.78 -4.24 -11.87
N CYS A 57 -4.66 -4.59 -12.51
CA CYS A 57 -4.10 -3.82 -13.62
C CYS A 57 -5.08 -3.70 -14.79
N THR A 58 -5.80 -4.77 -15.11
CA THR A 58 -6.84 -4.75 -16.16
C THR A 58 -7.98 -3.79 -15.82
N GLU A 59 -8.45 -3.79 -14.56
CA GLU A 59 -9.52 -2.87 -14.14
C GLU A 59 -9.09 -1.40 -14.10
N GLU A 60 -7.81 -1.16 -13.82
CA GLU A 60 -7.21 0.18 -13.77
C GLU A 60 -6.67 0.64 -15.14
N TRP A 61 -6.86 -0.15 -16.20
CA TRP A 61 -6.40 0.13 -17.56
C TRP A 61 -4.90 0.43 -17.65
N VAL A 62 -4.10 -0.32 -16.88
CA VAL A 62 -2.65 -0.29 -16.93
C VAL A 62 -2.12 -1.66 -17.39
N ASP A 63 -0.99 -1.64 -18.10
CA ASP A 63 -0.36 -2.88 -18.54
C ASP A 63 -0.02 -3.77 -17.33
N VAL A 64 -0.10 -5.09 -17.48
CA VAL A 64 0.26 -6.02 -16.42
C VAL A 64 1.79 -6.03 -16.27
N PRO A 65 2.34 -5.70 -15.08
CA PRO A 65 3.78 -5.65 -14.88
C PRO A 65 4.41 -7.05 -14.87
N HIS A 66 5.70 -7.11 -15.19
CA HIS A 66 6.48 -8.30 -14.93
C HIS A 66 6.61 -8.50 -13.41
N LEU A 67 6.34 -9.72 -12.92
CA LEU A 67 6.46 -10.05 -11.51
C LEU A 67 7.71 -10.86 -11.23
N GLU A 68 8.63 -10.26 -10.47
CA GLU A 68 9.84 -10.93 -9.99
C GLU A 68 9.66 -11.41 -8.55
N PHE A 69 9.71 -12.72 -8.34
CA PHE A 69 9.69 -13.31 -7.01
C PHE A 69 11.09 -13.74 -6.62
N GLY A 70 11.63 -13.19 -5.54
CA GLY A 70 13.00 -13.46 -5.12
C GLY A 70 13.19 -13.43 -3.61
N ARG A 71 14.22 -14.11 -3.12
CA ARG A 71 14.68 -13.95 -1.74
C ARG A 71 15.75 -12.87 -1.71
N HIS A 72 15.35 -11.61 -1.61
CA HIS A 72 16.31 -10.55 -1.36
C HIS A 72 16.49 -10.35 0.15
N ARG A 73 17.74 -10.20 0.62
CA ARG A 73 18.07 -9.96 2.04
C ARG A 73 17.77 -8.52 2.49
N THR A 74 16.94 -7.80 1.76
CA THR A 74 16.63 -6.39 2.03
C THR A 74 15.48 -6.27 3.01
N ARG A 75 15.45 -5.17 3.77
CA ARG A 75 14.33 -4.81 4.66
C ARG A 75 13.06 -4.38 3.88
N CYS A 76 13.13 -4.36 2.55
CA CYS A 76 12.03 -4.03 1.64
C CYS A 76 11.27 -5.31 1.30
N THR A 77 9.95 -5.32 1.44
CA THR A 77 9.12 -6.50 1.16
C THR A 77 8.65 -6.57 -0.29
N GLY A 78 8.66 -5.44 -0.99
CA GLY A 78 8.38 -5.30 -2.41
C GLY A 78 9.01 -4.02 -2.97
N TRP A 79 8.96 -3.87 -4.29
CA TRP A 79 9.29 -2.63 -5.00
C TRP A 79 8.60 -2.60 -6.36
N ALA A 80 8.40 -1.41 -6.91
CA ALA A 80 7.93 -1.19 -8.27
C ALA A 80 8.92 -0.32 -9.04
N ASP A 81 9.19 -0.69 -10.28
CA ASP A 81 9.96 0.10 -11.24
C ASP A 81 9.11 0.36 -12.48
N ARG A 82 8.77 1.64 -12.70
CA ARG A 82 8.01 2.07 -13.88
C ARG A 82 8.80 1.94 -15.17
N SER A 83 10.12 2.10 -15.13
CA SER A 83 10.95 2.11 -16.35
C SER A 83 11.04 0.74 -16.99
N THR A 84 11.07 -0.31 -16.17
CA THR A 84 11.07 -1.71 -16.59
C THR A 84 9.69 -2.37 -16.47
N HIS A 85 8.68 -1.61 -16.04
CA HIS A 85 7.32 -2.06 -15.78
C HIS A 85 7.28 -3.37 -14.96
N THR A 86 8.03 -3.37 -13.85
CA THR A 86 8.29 -4.56 -13.02
C THR A 86 7.89 -4.31 -11.57
N ILE A 87 7.28 -5.32 -10.95
CA ILE A 87 7.08 -5.38 -9.49
C ILE A 87 7.91 -6.53 -8.94
N GLY A 88 8.83 -6.22 -8.04
CA GLY A 88 9.58 -7.20 -7.27
C GLY A 88 8.88 -7.52 -5.95
N ILE A 89 8.80 -8.80 -5.60
CA ILE A 89 8.17 -9.30 -4.38
C ILE A 89 9.18 -10.18 -3.64
N HIS A 90 9.49 -9.82 -2.39
CA HIS A 90 10.53 -10.50 -1.60
C HIS A 90 10.00 -11.55 -0.63
N THR A 91 8.70 -11.84 -0.69
CA THR A 91 8.02 -12.86 0.11
C THR A 91 7.34 -13.90 -0.77
N SER A 92 7.32 -15.16 -0.31
CA SER A 92 6.58 -16.23 -0.99
C SER A 92 5.06 -16.11 -0.81
N ARG A 93 4.62 -15.30 0.15
CA ARG A 93 3.21 -15.08 0.47
C ARG A 93 2.90 -13.59 0.62
N PRO A 94 2.83 -12.81 -0.47
CA PRO A 94 2.51 -11.40 -0.39
C PRO A 94 1.09 -11.19 0.14
N GLY A 95 0.93 -10.22 1.04
CA GLY A 95 -0.38 -9.72 1.43
C GLY A 95 -0.97 -8.85 0.33
N VAL A 96 -2.30 -8.83 0.20
CA VAL A 96 -2.99 -7.94 -0.76
C VAL A 96 -2.57 -6.48 -0.59
N GLY A 97 -2.36 -6.01 0.65
CA GLY A 97 -1.91 -4.64 0.92
C GLY A 97 -0.58 -4.31 0.23
N LEU A 98 0.40 -5.21 0.29
CA LEU A 98 1.69 -5.04 -0.41
C LEU A 98 1.50 -4.96 -1.93
N LEU A 99 0.65 -5.81 -2.51
CA LEU A 99 0.43 -5.78 -3.96
C LEU A 99 -0.25 -4.49 -4.39
N LEU A 100 -1.26 -4.03 -3.64
CA LEU A 100 -1.94 -2.76 -3.91
C LEU A 100 -0.99 -1.57 -3.75
N HIS A 101 -0.07 -1.62 -2.79
CA HIS A 101 0.98 -0.63 -2.62
C HIS A 101 1.84 -0.50 -3.88
N GLU A 102 2.43 -1.61 -4.35
CA GLU A 102 3.30 -1.57 -5.53
C GLU A 102 2.54 -1.22 -6.81
N ILE A 103 1.28 -1.68 -6.95
CA ILE A 103 0.41 -1.26 -8.07
C ILE A 103 0.12 0.25 -8.01
N SER A 104 -0.03 0.83 -6.81
CA SER A 104 -0.25 2.28 -6.66
C SER A 104 0.93 3.08 -7.20
N HIS A 105 2.16 2.57 -7.08
CA HIS A 105 3.32 3.18 -7.74
C HIS A 105 3.22 3.14 -9.27
N LEU A 106 2.62 2.10 -9.87
CA LEU A 106 2.47 2.04 -11.34
C LEU A 106 1.28 2.88 -11.85
N VAL A 107 0.21 2.99 -11.07
CA VAL A 107 -1.04 3.68 -11.47
C VAL A 107 -0.98 5.18 -11.21
N SER A 108 -0.35 5.61 -10.11
CA SER A 108 -0.13 7.05 -9.86
C SER A 108 0.88 7.63 -10.85
N ARG A 109 1.02 8.96 -10.89
CA ARG A 109 2.15 9.66 -11.50
C ARG A 109 3.23 10.05 -10.49
N ALA A 110 2.92 9.90 -9.20
CA ALA A 110 3.80 10.17 -8.07
C ALA A 110 5.11 9.38 -8.12
N ASP A 111 6.24 10.05 -7.89
CA ASP A 111 7.54 9.38 -7.74
C ASP A 111 7.75 8.82 -6.31
N ASN A 112 6.85 9.16 -5.38
CA ASN A 112 6.93 8.77 -3.97
C ASN A 112 5.52 8.58 -3.37
N HIS A 113 5.42 8.55 -2.04
CA HIS A 113 4.21 8.27 -1.28
C HIS A 113 3.35 9.52 -1.04
N ASP A 114 3.30 10.42 -2.03
CA ASP A 114 2.61 11.71 -1.95
C ASP A 114 1.06 11.56 -1.93
N ALA A 115 0.35 12.69 -1.99
CA ALA A 115 -1.10 12.70 -1.95
C ALA A 115 -1.76 11.92 -3.11
N GLU A 116 -1.16 11.93 -4.31
CA GLU A 116 -1.68 11.19 -5.46
C GLU A 116 -1.51 9.69 -5.26
N PHE A 117 -0.32 9.26 -4.81
CA PHE A 117 -0.08 7.87 -4.45
C PHE A 117 -1.09 7.38 -3.40
N ARG A 118 -1.26 8.15 -2.31
CA ARG A 118 -2.17 7.78 -1.21
C ARG A 118 -3.63 7.73 -1.67
N LEU A 119 -4.04 8.63 -2.57
CA LEU A 119 -5.38 8.63 -3.15
C LEU A 119 -5.63 7.37 -3.99
N VAL A 120 -4.67 7.00 -4.85
CA VAL A 120 -4.73 5.76 -5.64
C VAL A 120 -4.79 4.55 -4.71
N LEU A 121 -3.91 4.48 -3.70
CA LEU A 121 -3.89 3.38 -2.74
C LEU A 121 -5.22 3.22 -2.01
N LEU A 122 -5.85 4.31 -1.56
CA LEU A 122 -7.17 4.26 -0.93
C LEU A 122 -8.27 3.78 -1.88
N ARG A 123 -8.25 4.23 -3.15
CA ARG A 123 -9.19 3.78 -4.18
C ARG A 123 -9.06 2.28 -4.41
N LEU A 124 -7.85 1.80 -4.62
CA LEU A 124 -7.55 0.38 -4.83
C LEU A 124 -7.92 -0.45 -3.59
N ALA A 125 -7.55 0.01 -2.40
CA ALA A 125 -7.92 -0.67 -1.15
C ALA A 125 -9.43 -0.78 -0.99
N ARG A 126 -10.19 0.29 -1.28
CA ARG A 126 -11.66 0.25 -1.19
C ARG A 126 -12.25 -0.78 -2.14
N ARG A 127 -11.75 -0.84 -3.37
CA ARG A 127 -12.24 -1.74 -4.43
C ARG A 127 -11.86 -3.20 -4.20
N HIS A 128 -10.61 -3.48 -3.82
CA HIS A 128 -10.06 -4.84 -3.81
C HIS A 128 -9.78 -5.43 -2.43
N ALA A 129 -9.65 -4.59 -1.39
CA ALA A 129 -9.38 -5.01 -0.01
C ALA A 129 -10.60 -4.84 0.92
N GLY A 130 -11.61 -4.07 0.49
CA GLY A 130 -12.88 -3.89 1.16
C GLY A 130 -12.98 -2.62 2.01
N ILE A 131 -14.22 -2.21 2.31
CA ILE A 131 -14.53 -0.92 2.93
C ILE A 131 -13.92 -0.79 4.33
N GLN A 132 -13.85 -1.87 5.11
CA GLN A 132 -13.31 -1.83 6.47
C GLN A 132 -11.83 -1.45 6.49
N HIS A 133 -11.01 -2.11 5.67
CA HIS A 133 -9.58 -1.81 5.59
C HIS A 133 -9.34 -0.41 5.02
N ALA A 134 -10.01 -0.06 3.92
CA ALA A 134 -9.86 1.25 3.28
C ALA A 134 -10.32 2.41 4.20
N GLY A 135 -11.42 2.22 4.92
CA GLY A 135 -11.93 3.22 5.87
C GLY A 135 -10.99 3.45 7.05
N LEU A 136 -10.39 2.36 7.58
CA LEU A 136 -9.37 2.47 8.61
C LEU A 136 -8.11 3.16 8.07
N LEU A 137 -7.58 2.73 6.92
CA LEU A 137 -6.40 3.32 6.31
C LEU A 137 -6.58 4.82 6.04
N ARG A 138 -7.74 5.23 5.51
CA ARG A 138 -8.10 6.65 5.34
C ARG A 138 -8.08 7.41 6.65
N SER A 139 -8.65 6.84 7.71
CA SER A 139 -8.70 7.49 9.04
C SER A 139 -7.30 7.63 9.64
N LEU A 140 -6.41 6.67 9.41
CA LEU A 140 -5.01 6.73 9.85
C LEU A 140 -4.21 7.78 9.06
N PHE A 141 -4.41 7.88 7.75
CA PHE A 141 -3.80 8.95 6.94
C PHE A 141 -4.22 10.33 7.44
N ALA A 142 -5.53 10.57 7.60
CA ALA A 142 -6.03 11.84 8.10
C ALA A 142 -5.47 12.18 9.49
N GLY A 143 -5.56 11.23 10.44
CA GLY A 143 -5.07 11.43 11.80
C GLY A 143 -3.55 11.62 11.89
N SER A 144 -2.79 11.16 10.91
CA SER A 144 -1.32 11.28 10.87
C SER A 144 -0.82 12.50 10.08
N GLY A 145 -1.73 13.36 9.61
CA GLY A 145 -1.39 14.52 8.77
C GLY A 145 -0.94 14.14 7.36
N LEU A 146 -1.36 12.97 6.87
CA LEU A 146 -1.13 12.47 5.51
C LEU A 146 -2.38 12.63 4.64
N ASP A 147 -3.21 13.63 4.93
CA ASP A 147 -4.47 13.82 4.22
C ASP A 147 -4.25 13.80 2.70
N THR A 148 -5.17 13.11 2.04
CA THR A 148 -5.28 13.07 0.58
C THR A 148 -6.20 14.21 0.21
N ASP A 149 -5.70 15.45 0.20
CA ASP A 149 -6.55 16.60 -0.15
C ASP A 149 -7.29 16.31 -1.47
N PRO A 150 -8.63 16.23 -1.49
CA PRO A 150 -9.37 15.95 -2.69
C PRO A 150 -9.92 17.25 -3.27
N VAL A 151 -9.56 17.55 -4.52
CA VAL A 151 -10.46 18.32 -5.40
C VAL A 151 -11.49 17.40 -6.08
N HIS A 152 -11.51 16.09 -5.82
CA HIS A 152 -12.52 15.21 -6.42
C HIS A 152 -13.23 14.27 -5.43
N PRO A 153 -14.58 14.25 -5.44
CA PRO A 153 -15.36 13.28 -4.69
C PRO A 153 -15.18 11.88 -5.29
N LEU A 154 -15.15 10.89 -4.40
CA LEU A 154 -15.19 9.46 -4.70
C LEU A 154 -16.49 9.05 -5.41
#